data_AF-A0A2N6CWI8-F1
#
_entry.id   AF-A0A2N6CWI8-F1
#
_cell.length_a   1.000
_cell.length_b   1.000
_cell.length_c   1.000
_cell.angle_alpha   90.00
_cell.angle_beta   90.00
_cell.angle_gamma   90.00
#
_symmetry.space_group_name_H-M   'P 1'
#
loop_
_entity.id
_entity.type
_entity.pdbx_description
1 polymer ?
#
loop_
_entity_poly.entity_id
_entity_poly.type
_entity_poly.pdbx_seq_one_letter_code
_entity_poly.pdbx_strand_id
1 'polypeptide(L)'
;MCGLYKHVRLGNGMKHPVVIDIQKELATCVNAIGGEVLDEVLVNPTFNNADYWFPEHNVVAELKRLSENILEKDGYKKKVTEMYWRWVREELIPKPIGNKIKFSTRNIPKKCAYEYVELFKKRLESSTVRKANTQIKETKKHFNAPTAKGLLLLANDGNLGFTPDMVAHLLASMLKNSYSSINSIIYFSANHPVSQPGIEMPSHFWIDAFVQEREQVPKELREKLQTEWMRNYSGLIEGPLYEVQMPNKAEAIDAIRFTKKPNE
;
A
#
# COMPACT_ATOMS: atom_id res chain seq x y z
N MET A 1 26.19 -5.09 9.52
CA MET A 1 26.01 -4.92 10.98
C MET A 1 24.57 -5.25 11.30
N CYS A 2 24.40 -6.27 12.15
CA CYS A 2 23.13 -6.88 12.54
C CYS A 2 22.11 -5.87 13.07
N GLY A 3 20.87 -5.97 12.60
CA GLY A 3 19.73 -5.38 13.29
C GLY A 3 19.49 -6.12 14.61
N LEU A 4 19.11 -5.37 15.65
CA LEU A 4 18.65 -5.96 16.91
C LEU A 4 17.29 -6.64 16.67
N TYR A 5 17.23 -7.95 16.90
CA TYR A 5 16.00 -8.71 16.96
C TYR A 5 15.54 -8.82 18.41
N LYS A 6 14.33 -8.38 18.72
CA LYS A 6 13.71 -8.69 20.01
C LYS A 6 13.00 -10.04 19.87
N HIS A 7 13.61 -11.08 20.42
CA HIS A 7 13.11 -12.47 20.33
C HIS A 7 12.14 -12.78 21.46
N VAL A 8 10.93 -13.27 21.12
CA VAL A 8 10.08 -14.06 22.02
C VAL A 8 9.40 -15.18 21.19
N ARG A 9 9.48 -16.43 21.65
CA ARG A 9 8.99 -17.68 21.02
C ARG A 9 7.73 -18.13 21.81
N LEU A 10 6.61 -18.62 21.27
CA LEU A 10 6.32 -19.94 20.63
C LEU A 10 4.83 -19.96 20.18
N GLY A 11 4.50 -20.69 19.10
CA GLY A 11 3.10 -21.06 18.78
C GLY A 11 2.93 -21.71 17.39
N ASN A 12 2.16 -22.80 17.31
CA ASN A 12 1.99 -23.68 16.14
C ASN A 12 1.12 -23.08 15.02
N GLY A 13 1.32 -23.58 13.79
CA GLY A 13 0.87 -23.01 12.53
C GLY A 13 -0.63 -22.72 12.35
N MET A 14 -0.90 -21.63 11.62
CA MET A 14 -2.23 -21.14 11.23
C MET A 14 -3.07 -22.22 10.54
N LYS A 15 -4.33 -22.42 10.98
CA LYS A 15 -5.27 -23.32 10.31
C LYS A 15 -6.20 -22.67 9.28
N HIS A 16 -6.51 -21.38 9.35
CA HIS A 16 -7.19 -20.62 8.26
C HIS A 16 -6.93 -19.10 8.44
N PRO A 17 -6.77 -18.30 7.37
CA PRO A 17 -6.55 -16.86 7.53
C PRO A 17 -7.86 -16.17 7.95
N VAL A 18 -7.85 -15.51 9.11
CA VAL A 18 -8.88 -14.53 9.49
C VAL A 18 -8.83 -13.40 8.46
N VAL A 19 -9.93 -13.17 7.75
CA VAL A 19 -10.04 -12.00 6.86
C VAL A 19 -10.41 -10.81 7.72
N ILE A 20 -9.49 -9.86 7.81
CA ILE A 20 -9.60 -8.65 8.60
C ILE A 20 -10.32 -7.59 7.79
N ASP A 21 -11.38 -7.03 8.38
CA ASP A 21 -12.06 -5.85 7.85
C ASP A 21 -11.23 -4.60 8.12
N ILE A 22 -10.33 -4.29 7.20
CA ILE A 22 -9.36 -3.20 7.34
C ILE A 22 -10.03 -1.87 7.67
N GLN A 23 -11.18 -1.56 7.07
CA GLN A 23 -11.84 -0.28 7.29
C GLN A 23 -12.35 -0.16 8.72
N LYS A 24 -13.07 -1.19 9.18
CA LYS A 24 -13.58 -1.25 10.55
C LYS A 24 -12.45 -1.23 11.57
N GLU A 25 -11.43 -2.06 11.39
CA GLU A 25 -10.36 -2.22 12.36
C GLU A 25 -9.44 -0.99 12.41
N LEU A 26 -9.25 -0.32 11.27
CA LEU A 26 -8.52 0.95 11.24
C LEU A 26 -9.34 2.08 11.87
N ALA A 27 -10.67 2.12 11.67
CA ALA A 27 -11.55 3.08 12.34
C ALA A 27 -11.46 2.97 13.87
N THR A 28 -11.43 1.74 14.43
CA THR A 28 -11.16 1.51 15.86
C THR A 28 -9.84 2.15 16.29
N CYS A 29 -8.77 1.96 15.51
CA CYS A 29 -7.46 2.53 15.81
C CYS A 29 -7.46 4.06 15.75
N VAL A 30 -8.13 4.63 14.75
CA VAL A 30 -8.26 6.09 14.56
C VAL A 30 -8.95 6.72 15.78
N ASN A 31 -10.08 6.17 16.21
CA ASN A 31 -10.80 6.65 17.39
C ASN A 31 -9.95 6.52 18.67
N ALA A 32 -9.22 5.41 18.83
CA ALA A 32 -8.37 5.17 20.00
C ALA A 32 -7.22 6.19 20.17
N ILE A 33 -6.79 6.84 19.08
CA ILE A 33 -5.72 7.85 19.11
C ILE A 33 -6.23 9.29 19.00
N GLY A 34 -7.54 9.51 19.18
CA GLY A 34 -8.16 10.84 19.15
C GLY A 34 -8.45 11.38 17.75
N GLY A 35 -8.48 10.51 16.74
CA GLY A 35 -9.02 10.84 15.43
C GLY A 35 -10.54 10.65 15.37
N GLU A 36 -11.14 11.14 14.29
CA GLU A 36 -12.56 11.06 14.00
C GLU A 36 -12.79 10.27 12.71
N VAL A 37 -13.78 9.38 12.71
CA VAL A 37 -14.26 8.68 11.52
C VAL A 37 -15.34 9.54 10.87
N LEU A 38 -15.06 10.08 9.68
CA LEU A 38 -15.90 11.11 9.09
C LEU A 38 -17.26 10.61 8.63
N ASP A 39 -17.38 9.33 8.28
CA ASP A 39 -18.67 8.71 7.96
C ASP A 39 -19.61 8.61 9.19
N GLU A 40 -19.06 8.68 10.41
CA GLU A 40 -19.85 8.68 11.65
C GLU A 40 -20.25 10.10 12.06
N VAL A 41 -19.46 11.12 11.68
CA VAL A 41 -19.64 12.52 12.08
C VAL A 41 -20.43 13.33 11.04
N LEU A 42 -20.24 13.05 9.75
CA LEU A 42 -20.89 13.77 8.66
C LEU A 42 -22.19 13.07 8.24
N VAL A 43 -23.33 13.68 8.58
CA VAL A 43 -24.65 13.17 8.16
C VAL A 43 -24.93 13.59 6.71
N ASN A 44 -24.99 12.62 5.79
CA ASN A 44 -25.32 12.83 4.36
C ASN A 44 -24.48 13.93 3.68
N PRO A 45 -23.14 13.79 3.62
CA PRO A 45 -22.29 14.78 2.99
C PRO A 45 -22.64 14.93 1.50
N THR A 46 -22.68 16.18 1.03
CA THR A 46 -22.95 16.52 -0.38
C THR A 46 -21.68 16.60 -1.24
N PHE A 47 -20.55 16.19 -0.69
CA PHE A 47 -19.22 16.18 -1.30
C PHE A 47 -18.52 14.85 -1.02
N ASN A 48 -17.44 14.54 -1.72
CA ASN A 48 -16.69 13.32 -1.45
C ASN A 48 -15.74 13.58 -0.29
N ASN A 49 -16.14 13.23 0.92
CA ASN A 49 -15.25 13.32 2.07
C ASN A 49 -14.16 12.26 2.03
N ALA A 50 -13.08 12.57 2.75
CA ALA A 50 -12.11 11.61 3.19
C ALA A 50 -12.66 10.77 4.35
N ASP A 51 -12.00 9.65 4.67
CA ASP A 51 -12.46 8.74 5.74
C ASP A 51 -12.20 9.28 7.16
N TYR A 52 -11.10 10.00 7.39
CA TYR A 52 -10.67 10.35 8.75
C TYR A 52 -10.19 11.80 8.91
N TRP A 53 -10.36 12.34 10.12
CA TRP A 53 -9.85 13.64 10.56
C TRP A 53 -9.10 13.52 11.88
N PHE A 54 -7.94 14.16 12.00
CA PHE A 54 -7.16 14.25 13.23
C PHE A 54 -7.03 15.73 13.62
N PRO A 55 -7.99 16.27 14.40
CA PRO A 55 -8.02 17.70 14.73
C PRO A 55 -6.75 18.18 15.41
N GLU A 56 -6.25 17.44 16.41
CA GLU A 56 -5.06 17.80 17.19
C GLU A 56 -3.80 17.92 16.34
N HIS A 57 -3.72 17.15 15.25
CA HIS A 57 -2.56 17.11 14.37
C HIS A 57 -2.77 17.92 13.09
N ASN A 58 -3.97 18.47 12.88
CA ASN A 58 -4.38 19.15 11.65
C ASN A 58 -4.15 18.26 10.40
N VAL A 59 -4.64 17.02 10.42
CA VAL A 59 -4.45 16.02 9.34
C VAL A 59 -5.76 15.41 8.88
N VAL A 60 -6.02 15.47 7.57
CA VAL A 60 -7.10 14.70 6.90
C VAL A 60 -6.49 13.43 6.31
N ALA A 61 -7.10 12.27 6.56
CA ALA A 61 -6.63 11.00 6.01
C ALA A 61 -7.69 10.28 5.18
N GLU A 62 -7.25 9.61 4.12
CA GLU A 62 -8.07 8.76 3.27
C GLU A 62 -7.51 7.34 3.23
N LEU A 63 -8.36 6.34 3.43
CA LEU A 63 -8.09 4.93 3.23
C LEU A 63 -8.43 4.51 1.80
N LYS A 64 -7.48 3.85 1.14
CA LYS A 64 -7.74 3.09 -0.08
C LYS A 64 -7.22 1.67 0.06
N ARG A 65 -8.01 0.73 -0.46
CA ARG A 65 -7.65 -0.69 -0.53
C ARG A 65 -7.25 -1.07 -1.95
N LEU A 66 -6.11 -1.74 -2.08
CA LEU A 66 -5.70 -2.44 -3.28
C LEU A 66 -6.19 -3.90 -3.15
N SER A 67 -7.51 -4.08 -3.26
CA SER A 67 -8.19 -5.36 -3.02
C SER A 67 -8.18 -6.32 -4.21
N GLU A 68 -7.82 -5.83 -5.39
CA GLU A 68 -7.93 -6.61 -6.62
C GLU A 68 -6.53 -6.93 -7.15
N ASN A 69 -6.33 -8.19 -7.55
CA ASN A 69 -5.21 -8.52 -8.40
C ASN A 69 -5.43 -7.82 -9.75
N ILE A 70 -4.76 -6.68 -9.96
CA ILE A 70 -4.92 -5.87 -11.17
C ILE A 70 -4.58 -6.69 -12.43
N LEU A 71 -3.71 -7.70 -12.29
CA LEU A 71 -3.38 -8.65 -13.36
C LEU A 71 -4.56 -9.51 -13.79
N GLU A 72 -5.61 -9.63 -12.97
CA GLU A 72 -6.76 -10.48 -13.23
C GLU A 72 -7.92 -9.78 -13.93
N LYS A 73 -7.90 -8.44 -13.99
CA LYS A 73 -8.95 -7.66 -14.66
C LYS A 73 -8.84 -7.78 -16.17
N ASP A 74 -9.93 -8.17 -16.83
CA ASP A 74 -9.97 -8.40 -18.28
C ASP A 74 -9.47 -7.20 -19.11
N GLY A 75 -9.85 -5.98 -18.72
CA GLY A 75 -9.38 -4.77 -19.39
C GLY A 75 -7.87 -4.52 -19.22
N TYR A 76 -7.30 -4.88 -18.07
CA TYR A 76 -5.86 -4.76 -17.82
C TYR A 76 -5.08 -5.90 -18.49
N LYS A 77 -5.56 -7.14 -18.37
CA LYS A 77 -5.05 -8.32 -19.09
C LYS A 77 -4.95 -8.07 -20.59
N LYS A 78 -6.01 -7.51 -21.19
CA LYS A 78 -6.04 -7.18 -22.62
C LYS A 78 -4.93 -6.18 -22.98
N LYS A 79 -4.79 -5.08 -22.23
CA LYS A 79 -3.73 -4.08 -22.45
C LYS A 79 -2.33 -4.66 -22.31
N VAL A 80 -2.10 -5.49 -21.29
CA VAL A 80 -0.81 -6.17 -21.09
C VAL A 80 -0.53 -7.15 -22.24
N THR A 81 -1.54 -7.89 -22.68
CA THR A 81 -1.43 -8.85 -23.78
C THR A 81 -1.13 -8.15 -25.11
N GLU A 82 -1.84 -7.06 -25.42
CA GLU A 82 -1.60 -6.25 -26.62
C GLU A 82 -0.20 -5.64 -26.62
N MET A 83 0.24 -5.12 -25.48
CA MET A 83 1.58 -4.58 -25.29
C MET A 83 2.66 -5.66 -25.48
N TYR A 84 2.48 -6.84 -24.89
CA TYR A 84 3.38 -7.98 -25.06
C TYR A 84 3.51 -8.39 -26.53
N TRP A 85 2.38 -8.61 -27.22
CA TRP A 85 2.40 -9.02 -28.62
C TRP A 85 2.94 -7.94 -29.55
N ARG A 86 2.81 -6.67 -29.19
CA ARG A 86 3.49 -5.58 -29.90
C ARG A 86 5.00 -5.71 -29.76
N TRP A 87 5.53 -5.93 -28.57
CA TRP A 87 6.98 -6.14 -28.38
C TRP A 87 7.51 -7.35 -29.15
N VAL A 88 6.72 -8.43 -29.28
CA VAL A 88 7.09 -9.59 -30.10
C VAL A 88 7.14 -9.21 -31.59
N ARG A 89 6.13 -8.48 -32.10
CA ARG A 89 6.11 -8.02 -33.51
C ARG A 89 7.24 -7.04 -33.83
N GLU A 90 7.62 -6.21 -32.86
CA GLU A 90 8.75 -5.27 -32.95
C GLU A 90 10.10 -5.96 -32.67
N GLU A 91 10.14 -7.28 -32.50
CA GLU A 91 11.34 -8.07 -32.22
C GLU A 91 12.13 -7.62 -30.96
N LEU A 92 11.47 -6.92 -30.04
CA LEU A 92 12.07 -6.48 -28.78
C LEU A 92 12.22 -7.63 -27.79
N ILE A 93 11.34 -8.63 -27.87
CA ILE A 93 11.39 -9.84 -27.06
C ILE A 93 11.12 -11.06 -27.93
N PRO A 94 11.68 -12.24 -27.59
CA PRO A 94 11.40 -13.46 -28.33
C PRO A 94 9.94 -13.87 -28.18
N LYS A 95 9.41 -14.53 -29.21
CA LYS A 95 8.10 -15.19 -29.16
C LYS A 95 8.12 -16.25 -28.05
N PRO A 96 7.07 -16.38 -27.23
CA PRO A 96 7.05 -17.33 -26.13
C PRO A 96 7.11 -18.77 -26.67
N ILE A 97 7.92 -19.60 -26.01
CA ILE A 97 7.98 -21.05 -26.27
C ILE A 97 6.94 -21.70 -25.35
N GLY A 98 5.76 -22.00 -25.91
CA GLY A 98 4.63 -22.64 -25.20
C GLY A 98 3.50 -21.69 -24.79
N ASN A 99 2.53 -22.23 -24.04
CA ASN A 99 1.23 -21.57 -23.79
C ASN A 99 1.23 -20.64 -22.56
N LYS A 100 2.31 -20.59 -21.78
CA LYS A 100 2.41 -19.76 -20.58
C LYS A 100 3.47 -18.69 -20.75
N ILE A 101 3.04 -17.43 -20.82
CA ILE A 101 3.95 -16.29 -20.79
C ILE A 101 4.39 -16.07 -19.34
N LYS A 102 5.61 -16.48 -19.01
CA LYS A 102 6.26 -16.07 -17.75
C LYS A 102 7.00 -14.76 -18.01
N PHE A 103 6.45 -13.67 -17.49
CA PHE A 103 7.00 -12.33 -17.66
C PHE A 103 7.64 -11.85 -16.36
N SER A 104 8.88 -11.36 -16.45
CA SER A 104 9.60 -10.70 -15.36
C SER A 104 10.20 -9.41 -15.91
N THR A 105 9.99 -8.29 -15.24
CA THR A 105 10.57 -6.99 -15.62
C THR A 105 12.10 -6.99 -15.59
N ARG A 106 12.72 -7.97 -14.91
CA ARG A 106 14.18 -8.15 -14.87
C ARG A 106 14.77 -8.79 -16.13
N ASN A 107 13.96 -9.51 -16.91
CA ASN A 107 14.41 -10.38 -18.00
C ASN A 107 14.02 -9.85 -19.39
N ILE A 108 13.62 -8.58 -19.48
CA ILE A 108 13.17 -7.94 -20.73
C ILE A 108 13.97 -6.65 -20.96
N PRO A 109 14.01 -6.14 -22.20
CA PRO A 109 14.63 -4.85 -22.47
C PRO A 109 14.04 -3.75 -21.59
N LYS A 110 14.90 -2.81 -21.16
CA LYS A 110 14.51 -1.70 -20.28
C LYS A 110 13.28 -0.94 -20.80
N LYS A 111 13.22 -0.66 -22.10
CA LYS A 111 12.07 0.01 -22.75
C LYS A 111 10.75 -0.70 -22.44
N CYS A 112 10.71 -2.03 -22.60
CA CYS A 112 9.53 -2.84 -22.31
C CYS A 112 9.18 -2.83 -20.81
N ALA A 113 10.19 -2.92 -19.94
CA ALA A 113 9.99 -2.82 -18.49
C ALA A 113 9.39 -1.47 -18.08
N TYR A 114 9.88 -0.36 -18.64
CA TYR A 114 9.33 0.97 -18.40
C TYR A 114 7.87 1.08 -18.86
N GLU A 115 7.56 0.62 -20.06
CA GLU A 115 6.18 0.65 -20.57
C GLU A 115 5.21 -0.16 -19.68
N TYR A 116 5.65 -1.33 -19.19
CA TYR A 116 4.86 -2.14 -18.24
C TYR A 116 4.61 -1.42 -16.92
N VAL A 117 5.67 -0.85 -16.33
CA VAL A 117 5.59 -0.11 -15.07
C VAL A 117 4.70 1.13 -15.22
N GLU A 118 4.81 1.85 -16.34
CA GLU A 118 3.98 3.03 -16.63
C GLU A 118 2.49 2.68 -16.81
N LEU A 119 2.17 1.53 -17.40
CA LEU A 119 0.79 1.05 -17.49
C LEU A 119 0.18 0.84 -16.09
N PHE A 120 0.93 0.23 -15.18
CA PHE A 120 0.49 0.04 -13.80
C PHE A 120 0.39 1.36 -13.04
N LYS A 121 1.40 2.22 -13.15
CA LYS A 121 1.42 3.54 -12.53
C LYS A 121 0.17 4.34 -12.89
N LYS A 122 -0.20 4.40 -14.18
CA LYS A 122 -1.44 5.08 -14.63
C LYS A 122 -2.69 4.49 -13.98
N ARG A 123 -2.74 3.17 -13.78
CA ARG A 123 -3.86 2.52 -13.11
C ARG A 123 -3.92 2.92 -11.64
N LEU A 124 -2.83 2.75 -10.90
CA LEU A 124 -2.73 3.13 -9.48
C LEU A 124 -3.06 4.62 -9.28
N GLU A 125 -2.56 5.47 -10.16
CA GLU A 125 -2.82 6.89 -10.17
C GLU A 125 -4.32 7.21 -10.32
N SER A 126 -4.96 6.66 -11.35
CA SER A 126 -6.36 6.96 -11.68
C SER A 126 -7.38 6.31 -10.74
N SER A 127 -7.12 5.09 -10.25
CA SER A 127 -8.06 4.39 -9.38
C SER A 127 -7.94 4.79 -7.91
N THR A 128 -6.76 5.25 -7.49
CA THR A 128 -6.41 5.36 -6.07
C THR A 128 -5.94 6.76 -5.72
N VAL A 129 -4.78 7.19 -6.24
CA VAL A 129 -4.12 8.42 -5.79
C VAL A 129 -4.93 9.67 -6.13
N ARG A 130 -5.46 9.76 -7.35
CA ARG A 130 -6.27 10.92 -7.79
C ARG A 130 -7.55 11.08 -6.98
N LYS A 131 -8.22 9.97 -6.68
CA LYS A 131 -9.47 9.97 -5.90
C LYS A 131 -9.19 10.43 -4.47
N ALA A 132 -8.19 9.82 -3.83
CA ALA A 132 -7.79 10.19 -2.48
C ALA A 132 -7.38 11.66 -2.38
N ASN A 133 -6.59 12.16 -3.33
CA ASN A 133 -6.23 13.58 -3.35
C ASN A 133 -7.46 14.50 -3.47
N THR A 134 -8.46 14.09 -4.26
CA THR A 134 -9.70 14.87 -4.44
C THR A 134 -10.51 14.88 -3.14
N GLN A 135 -10.73 13.72 -2.53
CA GLN A 135 -11.46 13.60 -1.26
C GLN A 135 -10.79 14.40 -0.14
N ILE A 136 -9.48 14.24 0.02
CA ILE A 136 -8.70 15.01 1.00
C ILE A 136 -8.85 16.52 0.74
N LYS A 137 -8.79 16.96 -0.53
CA LYS A 137 -8.94 18.37 -0.89
C LYS A 137 -10.33 18.90 -0.55
N GLU A 138 -11.38 18.14 -0.86
CA GLU A 138 -12.78 18.52 -0.58
C GLU A 138 -13.05 18.57 0.93
N THR A 139 -12.55 17.61 1.70
CA THR A 139 -12.65 17.61 3.17
C THR A 139 -11.91 18.78 3.81
N LYS A 140 -10.68 19.09 3.38
CA LYS A 140 -9.96 20.28 3.88
C LYS A 140 -10.74 21.57 3.63
N LYS A 141 -11.39 21.67 2.46
CA LYS A 141 -12.24 22.81 2.12
C LYS A 141 -13.47 22.86 3.02
N HIS A 142 -14.13 21.73 3.26
CA HIS A 142 -15.31 21.65 4.11
C HIS A 142 -15.03 22.09 5.56
N PHE A 143 -13.93 21.61 6.15
CA PHE A 143 -13.53 21.98 7.51
C PHE A 143 -12.81 23.34 7.62
N ASN A 144 -12.72 24.10 6.52
CA ASN A 144 -11.95 25.35 6.46
C ASN A 144 -10.52 25.19 7.01
N ALA A 145 -9.87 24.07 6.69
CA ALA A 145 -8.56 23.67 7.18
C ALA A 145 -7.54 23.64 6.03
N PRO A 146 -7.24 24.78 5.36
CA PRO A 146 -6.37 24.81 4.18
C PRO A 146 -4.91 24.43 4.49
N THR A 147 -4.48 24.58 5.74
CA THR A 147 -3.13 24.22 6.21
C THR A 147 -3.01 22.75 6.60
N ALA A 148 -4.14 22.04 6.71
CA ALA A 148 -4.14 20.65 7.11
C ALA A 148 -3.30 19.79 6.15
N LYS A 149 -2.58 18.82 6.71
CA LYS A 149 -1.83 17.85 5.89
C LYS A 149 -2.76 16.75 5.43
N GLY A 150 -2.46 16.17 4.26
CA GLY A 150 -3.17 15.00 3.76
C GLY A 150 -2.36 13.73 3.97
N LEU A 151 -3.01 12.69 4.46
CA LEU A 151 -2.44 11.36 4.62
C LEU A 151 -3.21 10.37 3.73
N LEU A 152 -2.50 9.63 2.88
CA LEU A 152 -3.08 8.47 2.20
C LEU A 152 -2.69 7.20 2.95
N LEU A 153 -3.68 6.50 3.48
CA LEU A 153 -3.56 5.16 4.05
C LEU A 153 -3.86 4.17 2.92
N LEU A 154 -2.84 3.45 2.44
CA LEU A 154 -2.98 2.50 1.35
C LEU A 154 -2.80 1.08 1.89
N ALA A 155 -3.89 0.32 1.93
CA ALA A 155 -3.86 -1.09 2.29
C ALA A 155 -3.61 -1.94 1.03
N ASN A 156 -2.59 -2.80 1.04
CA ASN A 156 -2.53 -3.94 0.14
C ASN A 156 -3.42 -5.06 0.68
N ASP A 157 -4.45 -5.37 -0.09
CA ASP A 157 -5.52 -6.28 0.31
C ASP A 157 -5.81 -7.30 -0.82
N GLY A 158 -4.80 -7.64 -1.60
CA GLY A 158 -4.92 -8.62 -2.69
C GLY A 158 -4.14 -8.28 -3.96
N ASN A 159 -3.44 -7.14 -4.00
CA ASN A 159 -2.60 -6.80 -5.14
C ASN A 159 -1.24 -7.51 -5.06
N LEU A 160 -1.19 -8.70 -5.66
CA LEU A 160 0.02 -9.53 -5.76
C LEU A 160 0.87 -9.23 -7.01
N GLY A 161 0.39 -8.36 -7.89
CA GLY A 161 1.05 -8.09 -9.17
C GLY A 161 2.41 -7.41 -9.06
N PHE A 162 2.70 -6.81 -7.90
CA PHE A 162 3.93 -6.05 -7.66
C PHE A 162 4.39 -6.16 -6.21
N THR A 163 5.70 -5.98 -6.02
CA THR A 163 6.32 -6.02 -4.70
C THR A 163 6.11 -4.71 -3.95
N PRO A 164 6.13 -4.73 -2.61
CA PRO A 164 5.83 -3.52 -1.83
C PRO A 164 6.79 -2.34 -2.10
N ASP A 165 8.08 -2.60 -2.33
CA ASP A 165 9.08 -1.60 -2.73
C ASP A 165 8.67 -0.84 -3.99
N MET A 166 8.25 -1.57 -5.01
CA MET A 166 7.94 -1.00 -6.31
C MET A 166 6.70 -0.10 -6.22
N VAL A 167 5.69 -0.52 -5.44
CA VAL A 167 4.51 0.29 -5.18
C VAL A 167 4.88 1.56 -4.40
N ALA A 168 5.68 1.45 -3.34
CA ALA A 168 6.13 2.60 -2.55
C ALA A 168 6.93 3.60 -3.42
N HIS A 169 7.83 3.11 -4.28
CA HIS A 169 8.59 3.95 -5.20
C HIS A 169 7.70 4.67 -6.20
N LEU A 170 6.71 3.98 -6.78
CA LEU A 170 5.74 4.59 -7.69
C LEU A 170 4.92 5.67 -7.00
N LEU A 171 4.47 5.43 -5.77
CA LEU A 171 3.74 6.38 -4.95
C LEU A 171 4.56 7.65 -4.68
N ALA A 172 5.80 7.50 -4.23
CA ALA A 172 6.72 8.63 -4.03
C ALA A 172 6.94 9.41 -5.34
N SER A 173 7.12 8.72 -6.47
CA SER A 173 7.32 9.37 -7.77
C SER A 173 6.10 10.18 -8.23
N MET A 174 4.89 9.68 -7.97
CA MET A 174 3.64 10.38 -8.31
C MET A 174 3.44 11.63 -7.44
N LEU A 175 3.83 11.55 -6.17
CA LEU A 175 3.78 12.69 -5.28
C LEU A 175 4.82 13.76 -5.59
N LYS A 176 5.93 13.47 -6.29
CA LYS A 176 6.98 14.50 -6.48
C LYS A 176 6.46 15.78 -7.15
N ASN A 177 5.63 15.65 -8.19
CA ASN A 177 5.19 16.77 -9.02
C ASN A 177 3.66 16.95 -9.08
N SER A 178 2.87 16.13 -8.38
CA SER A 178 1.42 16.13 -8.48
C SER A 178 0.76 15.82 -7.13
N TYR A 179 -0.57 15.93 -7.04
CA TYR A 179 -1.33 15.56 -5.85
C TYR A 179 -0.90 16.32 -4.58
N SER A 180 -0.94 17.65 -4.64
CA SER A 180 -0.48 18.54 -3.56
C SER A 180 -1.29 18.43 -2.28
N SER A 181 -2.48 17.83 -2.32
CA SER A 181 -3.29 17.63 -1.11
C SER A 181 -2.80 16.43 -0.29
N ILE A 182 -1.94 15.57 -0.83
CA ILE A 182 -1.31 14.43 -0.14
C ILE A 182 0.13 14.80 0.25
N ASN A 183 0.41 14.74 1.54
CA ASN A 183 1.70 15.06 2.15
C ASN A 183 2.51 13.81 2.50
N SER A 184 1.83 12.75 2.94
CA SER A 184 2.47 11.49 3.31
C SER A 184 1.59 10.31 2.93
N ILE A 185 2.20 9.15 2.77
CA ILE A 185 1.52 7.90 2.47
C ILE A 185 2.00 6.86 3.48
N ILE A 186 1.07 6.11 4.05
CA ILE A 186 1.36 4.88 4.77
C ILE A 186 0.85 3.74 3.90
N TYR A 187 1.74 2.86 3.49
CA TYR A 187 1.42 1.69 2.69
C TYR A 187 1.64 0.43 3.52
N PHE A 188 0.61 -0.39 3.71
CA PHE A 188 0.65 -1.52 4.65
C PHE A 188 -0.12 -2.73 4.13
N SER A 189 0.13 -3.91 4.69
CA SER A 189 -0.65 -5.13 4.42
C SER A 189 -1.42 -5.57 5.66
N ALA A 190 -2.63 -6.10 5.47
CA ALA A 190 -3.40 -6.76 6.52
C ALA A 190 -3.70 -8.22 6.16
N ASN A 191 -4.39 -8.49 5.06
CA ASN A 191 -4.84 -9.85 4.75
C ASN A 191 -3.83 -10.72 3.99
N HIS A 192 -2.76 -10.12 3.46
CA HIS A 192 -1.76 -10.82 2.66
C HIS A 192 -0.39 -10.71 3.30
N PRO A 193 0.12 -11.80 3.90
CA PRO A 193 1.44 -11.79 4.47
C PRO A 193 2.52 -11.77 3.38
N VAL A 194 3.68 -11.29 3.77
CA VAL A 194 4.91 -11.23 2.99
C VAL A 194 5.95 -12.16 3.60
N SER A 195 6.75 -12.75 2.73
CA SER A 195 8.00 -13.43 3.02
C SER A 195 9.18 -12.48 2.79
N GLN A 196 10.24 -12.69 3.56
CA GLN A 196 11.50 -11.99 3.40
C GLN A 196 12.67 -12.96 3.64
N PRO A 197 13.76 -12.86 2.88
CA PRO A 197 14.99 -13.59 3.18
C PRO A 197 15.47 -13.31 4.61
N GLY A 198 15.65 -14.37 5.40
CA GLY A 198 16.10 -14.27 6.80
C GLY A 198 14.98 -14.13 7.83
N ILE A 199 13.72 -14.03 7.42
CA ILE A 199 12.55 -14.13 8.30
C ILE A 199 11.80 -15.41 7.95
N GLU A 200 11.81 -16.38 8.86
CA GLU A 200 11.19 -17.69 8.62
C GLU A 200 9.65 -17.65 8.64
N MET A 201 9.06 -16.62 9.24
CA MET A 201 7.61 -16.53 9.42
C MET A 201 6.96 -15.51 8.47
N PRO A 202 5.75 -15.80 7.96
CA PRO A 202 4.95 -14.82 7.23
C PRO A 202 4.76 -13.55 8.07
N SER A 203 5.07 -12.40 7.50
CA SER A 203 5.04 -11.09 8.17
C SER A 203 4.07 -10.15 7.46
N HIS A 204 3.73 -9.03 8.09
CA HIS A 204 3.03 -7.91 7.44
C HIS A 204 3.98 -6.71 7.36
N PHE A 205 3.79 -5.85 6.36
CA PHE A 205 4.59 -4.63 6.24
C PHE A 205 3.79 -3.39 6.59
N TRP A 206 4.51 -2.37 7.05
CA TRP A 206 4.07 -1.00 7.24
C TRP A 206 5.18 -0.09 6.72
N ILE A 207 4.89 0.68 5.67
CA ILE A 207 5.88 1.50 4.95
C ILE A 207 5.41 2.95 4.96
N ASP A 208 6.21 3.82 5.56
CA ASP A 208 6.08 5.26 5.40
C ASP A 208 6.69 5.68 4.06
N ALA A 209 5.85 6.05 3.10
CA ALA A 209 6.27 6.61 1.82
C ALA A 209 6.01 8.12 1.80
N PHE A 210 7.07 8.90 1.62
CA PHE A 210 6.98 10.37 1.56
C PHE A 210 7.99 10.95 0.58
N VAL A 211 7.74 12.19 0.16
CA VAL A 211 8.63 13.00 -0.67
C VAL A 211 9.39 13.94 0.27
N GLN A 212 10.72 13.92 0.23
CA GLN A 212 11.55 14.70 1.16
C GLN A 212 11.32 16.21 1.03
N GLU A 213 11.02 16.67 -0.18
CA GLU A 213 10.77 18.07 -0.52
C GLU A 213 9.37 18.57 -0.08
N ARG A 214 8.56 17.72 0.56
CA ARG A 214 7.24 18.08 1.07
C ARG A 214 7.21 18.02 2.58
N GLU A 215 6.49 18.97 3.17
CA GLU A 215 6.18 18.92 4.60
C GLU A 215 5.35 17.67 4.88
N GLN A 216 5.85 16.87 5.83
CA GLN A 216 5.32 15.55 6.14
C GLN A 216 4.21 15.64 7.19
N VAL A 217 3.37 14.61 7.22
CA VAL A 217 2.48 14.36 8.36
C VAL A 217 3.34 14.18 9.62
N PRO A 218 2.95 14.78 10.77
CA PRO A 218 3.72 14.68 12.02
C PRO A 218 4.11 13.24 12.34
N LYS A 219 5.40 13.04 12.67
CA LYS A 219 5.95 11.71 13.00
C LYS A 219 5.19 11.06 14.15
N GLU A 220 4.82 11.85 15.15
CA GLU A 220 4.03 11.40 16.30
C GLU A 220 2.71 10.74 15.89
N LEU A 221 1.94 11.34 14.97
CA LEU A 221 0.69 10.76 14.49
C LEU A 221 0.94 9.43 13.77
N ARG A 222 1.98 9.36 12.93
CA ARG A 222 2.31 8.14 12.18
C ARG A 222 2.73 7.01 13.10
N GLU A 223 3.51 7.31 14.14
CA GLU A 223 3.93 6.33 15.16
C GLU A 223 2.76 5.89 16.04
N LYS A 224 1.86 6.80 16.44
CA LYS A 224 0.62 6.47 17.16
C LYS A 224 -0.27 5.54 16.33
N LEU A 225 -0.49 5.86 15.05
CA LEU A 225 -1.25 5.02 14.12
C LEU A 225 -0.63 3.63 13.96
N GLN A 226 0.68 3.56 13.76
CA GLN A 226 1.38 2.28 13.61
C GLN A 226 1.28 1.45 14.89
N THR A 227 1.54 2.05 16.05
CA THR A 227 1.50 1.38 17.35
C THR A 227 0.10 0.83 17.62
N GLU A 228 -0.92 1.67 17.39
CA GLU A 228 -2.31 1.30 17.63
C GLU A 228 -2.79 0.23 16.65
N TRP A 229 -2.44 0.36 15.37
CA TRP A 229 -2.72 -0.67 14.38
C TRP A 229 -2.09 -2.00 14.76
N MET A 230 -0.81 -2.02 15.12
CA MET A 230 -0.11 -3.24 15.52
C MET A 230 -0.72 -3.85 16.79
N ARG A 231 -1.10 -3.02 17.77
CA ARG A 231 -1.79 -3.44 18.99
C ARG A 231 -3.13 -4.10 18.66
N ASN A 232 -4.00 -3.42 17.91
CA ASN A 232 -5.30 -3.94 17.54
C ASN A 232 -5.15 -5.23 16.71
N TYR A 233 -4.32 -5.19 15.68
CA TYR A 233 -4.04 -6.30 14.77
C TYR A 233 -3.55 -7.56 15.50
N SER A 234 -2.70 -7.41 16.52
CA SER A 234 -2.21 -8.53 17.33
C SER A 234 -3.33 -9.27 18.07
N GLY A 235 -4.45 -8.61 18.38
CA GLY A 235 -5.64 -9.23 18.96
C GLY A 235 -6.54 -9.92 17.94
N LEU A 236 -6.34 -9.68 16.65
CA LEU A 236 -7.16 -10.22 15.56
C LEU A 236 -6.59 -11.50 14.92
N ILE A 237 -5.29 -11.75 15.12
CA ILE A 237 -4.60 -12.89 14.51
C ILE A 237 -4.28 -13.96 15.55
N GLU A 238 -4.18 -15.21 15.08
CA GLU A 238 -3.65 -16.31 15.90
C GLU A 238 -2.12 -16.29 15.87
N GLY A 239 -1.51 -16.12 17.05
CA GLY A 239 -0.07 -16.21 17.23
C GLY A 239 0.64 -14.85 17.33
N PRO A 240 1.96 -14.87 17.61
CA PRO A 240 2.72 -13.66 17.87
C PRO A 240 2.94 -12.81 16.62
N LEU A 241 2.69 -11.50 16.75
CA LEU A 241 3.09 -10.49 15.77
C LEU A 241 4.51 -10.01 16.08
N TYR A 242 5.39 -10.06 15.07
CA TYR A 242 6.77 -9.59 15.21
C TYR A 242 6.94 -8.29 14.43
N GLU A 243 7.40 -7.25 15.12
CA GLU A 243 7.87 -6.05 14.46
C GLU A 243 9.31 -6.27 14.01
N VAL A 244 9.55 -6.15 12.70
CA VAL A 244 10.90 -6.15 12.14
C VAL A 244 11.16 -4.77 11.57
N GLN A 245 11.99 -4.00 12.28
CA GLN A 245 12.46 -2.71 11.78
C GLN A 245 13.52 -2.95 10.72
N MET A 246 13.23 -2.52 9.50
CA MET A 246 14.22 -2.57 8.43
C MET A 246 15.15 -1.39 8.55
N PRO A 247 16.48 -1.60 8.62
CA PRO A 247 17.41 -0.50 8.42
C PRO A 247 17.15 0.06 7.02
N ASN A 248 17.11 1.38 6.91
CA ASN A 248 16.74 2.18 5.74
C ASN A 248 17.69 1.95 4.54
N LYS A 249 17.71 0.74 4.02
CA LYS A 249 18.48 0.28 2.86
C LYS A 249 17.47 -0.14 1.81
N ALA A 250 17.52 0.51 0.65
CA ALA A 250 16.70 0.16 -0.52
C ALA A 250 16.69 -1.36 -0.79
N GLU A 251 17.83 -2.03 -0.56
CA GLU A 251 18.01 -3.48 -0.67
C GLU A 251 17.09 -4.33 0.23
N ALA A 252 16.72 -3.84 1.42
CA ALA A 252 15.87 -4.57 2.35
C ALA A 252 14.39 -4.55 1.94
N ILE A 253 13.93 -3.41 1.43
CA ILE A 253 12.57 -3.26 0.90
C ILE A 253 12.44 -4.05 -0.42
N ASP A 254 13.48 -4.01 -1.26
CA ASP A 254 13.58 -4.77 -2.51
C ASP A 254 13.48 -6.28 -2.32
N ALA A 255 13.63 -6.79 -1.11
CA ALA A 255 13.58 -8.22 -0.78
C ALA A 255 12.18 -8.70 -0.33
N ILE A 256 11.23 -7.80 -0.05
CA ILE A 256 9.89 -8.15 0.43
C ILE A 256 9.06 -8.76 -0.70
N ARG A 257 8.51 -9.97 -0.49
CA ARG A 257 7.68 -10.68 -1.48
C ARG A 257 6.42 -11.21 -0.83
N PHE A 258 5.25 -11.01 -1.44
CA PHE A 258 4.04 -11.68 -0.98
C PHE A 258 4.21 -13.19 -0.96
N THR A 259 3.75 -13.84 0.12
CA THR A 259 3.70 -15.30 0.13
C THR A 259 2.66 -15.75 -0.90
N LYS A 260 3.00 -16.75 -1.70
CA LYS A 260 1.99 -17.41 -2.52
C LYS A 260 1.00 -18.09 -1.58
N LYS A 261 -0.30 -18.03 -1.89
CA LYS A 261 -1.28 -18.85 -1.19
C LYS A 261 -0.80 -20.31 -1.21
N PRO A 262 -0.78 -21.02 -0.07
CA PRO A 262 -0.56 -22.46 -0.10
C PRO A 262 -1.75 -23.09 -0.82
N ASN A 263 -1.49 -23.64 -2.01
CA ASN A 263 -2.42 -24.39 -2.88
C ASN A 263 -3.49 -23.57 -3.65
N GLU A 264 -3.03 -22.77 -4.62
CA GLU A 264 -3.73 -22.53 -5.90
C GLU A 264 -2.81 -22.93 -7.07
#